data_AF-A0A954GQ99-F1
#
_entry.id   AF-A0A954GQ99-F1
#
_cell.length_a   1.000
_cell.length_b   1.000
_cell.length_c   1.000
_cell.angle_alpha   90.00
_cell.angle_beta   90.00
_cell.angle_gamma   90.00
#
_symmetry.space_group_name_H-M   'P 1'
#
loop_
_entity.id
_entity.type
_entity.pdbx_description
1 polymer ?
#
loop_
_entity_poly.entity_id
_entity_poly.type
_entity_poly.pdbx_seq_one_letter_code
_entity_poly.pdbx_strand_id
1 'polypeptide(L)'
;MSLSTLPLSYCTNVHPGLTVDEVIDGLTRFTAPTQQQLGTSIAAGLWLAAPVISQVRQNPGELSKLATALRELGLVCYTLNAFPYGDFHSERVKEQVYIPDWTTEERLNYSVDCAAVLAELLPDGTEGSISTVPLGFKDLATANDFIPKCMDRLLALAVALDDLHDDTGRVIRLAIEPEPLCVLETTSETLAFFQQL
;
A
#
# COMPACT_ATOMS: atom_id res chain seq x y z
N MET A 1 26.43 11.81 -4.85
CA MET A 1 25.01 11.40 -4.74
C MET A 1 24.31 11.93 -5.97
N SER A 2 23.82 11.06 -6.86
CA SER A 2 22.82 11.49 -7.83
C SER A 2 21.50 11.59 -7.08
N LEU A 3 20.94 12.79 -6.97
CA LEU A 3 19.57 12.94 -6.52
C LEU A 3 18.68 12.30 -7.59
N SER A 4 17.77 11.42 -7.16
CA SER A 4 16.80 10.81 -8.06
C SER A 4 15.98 11.90 -8.76
N THR A 5 15.67 11.70 -10.04
CA THR A 5 14.73 12.56 -10.77
C THR A 5 13.27 12.17 -10.52
N LEU A 6 13.04 11.11 -9.73
CA LEU A 6 11.70 10.71 -9.31
C LEU A 6 11.13 11.72 -8.31
N PRO A 7 9.80 11.91 -8.27
CA PRO A 7 9.15 12.79 -7.32
C PRO A 7 9.52 12.43 -5.88
N LEU A 8 9.88 13.43 -5.08
CA LEU A 8 9.98 13.26 -3.63
C LEU A 8 8.58 12.94 -3.10
N SER A 9 8.46 11.94 -2.24
CA SER A 9 7.16 11.51 -1.69
C SER A 9 7.16 11.60 -0.16
N TYR A 10 6.06 12.11 0.38
CA TYR A 10 5.79 12.10 1.82
C TYR A 10 4.99 10.85 2.18
N CYS A 11 5.59 9.98 2.99
CA CYS A 11 4.92 8.77 3.48
C CYS A 11 3.95 9.13 4.61
N THR A 12 2.66 8.84 4.43
CA THR A 12 1.62 9.18 5.43
C THR A 12 1.42 8.09 6.49
N ASN A 13 2.14 6.96 6.44
CA ASN A 13 2.03 5.87 7.43
C ASN A 13 2.17 6.34 8.89
N VAL A 14 2.91 7.42 9.13
CA VAL A 14 3.12 7.97 10.48
C VAL A 14 1.91 8.71 11.05
N HIS A 15 0.88 8.93 10.23
CA HIS A 15 -0.34 9.64 10.61
C HIS A 15 -1.52 8.66 10.60
N PRO A 16 -2.14 8.37 11.75
CA PRO A 16 -3.31 7.51 11.80
C PRO A 16 -4.48 8.14 11.02
N GLY A 17 -5.11 7.33 10.16
CA GLY A 17 -6.35 7.69 9.46
C GLY A 17 -7.19 6.43 9.22
N LEU A 18 -8.32 6.32 9.91
CA LEU A 18 -9.23 5.18 9.85
C LEU A 18 -10.52 5.52 9.09
N THR A 19 -10.66 6.77 8.65
CA THR A 19 -11.70 7.25 7.74
C THR A 19 -11.10 8.14 6.64
N VAL A 20 -11.81 8.31 5.54
CA VAL A 20 -11.39 9.23 4.46
C VAL A 20 -11.18 10.66 4.96
N ASP A 21 -12.03 11.13 5.88
CA ASP A 21 -11.90 12.47 6.48
C ASP A 21 -10.64 12.63 7.31
N GLU A 22 -10.29 11.63 8.11
CA GLU A 22 -9.04 11.65 8.89
C GLU A 22 -7.81 11.60 7.97
N VAL A 23 -7.85 10.84 6.88
CA VAL A 23 -6.78 10.83 5.87
C VAL A 23 -6.61 12.23 5.25
N ILE A 24 -7.71 12.89 4.87
CA ILE A 24 -7.69 14.24 4.31
C ILE A 24 -7.19 15.27 5.33
N ASP A 25 -7.60 15.17 6.60
CA ASP A 25 -7.09 16.02 7.67
C ASP A 25 -5.58 15.87 7.84
N GLY A 26 -5.07 14.62 7.85
CA GLY A 26 -3.63 14.34 7.91
C GLY A 26 -2.86 14.95 6.74
N LEU A 27 -3.38 14.84 5.52
CA LEU A 27 -2.78 15.48 4.34
C LEU A 27 -2.73 17.00 4.48
N THR A 28 -3.82 17.61 4.94
CA THR A 28 -3.96 19.06 5.11
C THR A 28 -3.04 19.59 6.21
N ARG A 29 -2.91 18.85 7.30
CA ARG A 29 -2.18 19.26 8.50
C ARG A 29 -0.67 19.04 8.40
N PHE A 30 -0.24 17.99 7.70
CA PHE A 30 1.17 17.57 7.73
C PHE A 30 1.83 17.57 6.35
N THR A 31 1.16 17.02 5.34
CA THR A 31 1.76 16.81 4.02
C THR A 31 1.82 18.10 3.21
N ALA A 32 0.70 18.81 3.08
CA ALA A 32 0.65 20.06 2.32
C ALA A 32 1.52 21.18 2.92
N PRO A 33 1.60 21.39 4.25
CA PRO A 33 2.54 22.33 4.84
C PRO A 33 4.00 21.96 4.58
N THR A 34 4.33 20.65 4.58
CA THR A 34 5.68 20.18 4.25
C THR A 34 6.05 20.53 2.81
N GLN A 35 5.12 20.31 1.86
CA GLN A 35 5.30 20.73 0.46
C GLN A 35 5.58 22.23 0.35
N GLN A 36 4.81 23.07 1.06
CA GLN A 36 4.99 24.51 1.06
C GLN A 36 6.35 24.94 1.62
N GLN A 37 6.79 24.32 2.72
CA GLN A 37 8.09 24.60 3.34
C GLN A 37 9.26 24.20 2.46
N LEU A 38 9.15 23.08 1.74
CA LEU A 38 10.15 22.63 0.78
C LEU A 38 10.19 23.51 -0.48
N GLY A 39 9.10 24.20 -0.80
CA GLY A 39 9.01 25.07 -1.98
C GLY A 39 9.03 24.32 -3.32
N THR A 40 8.80 23.01 -3.30
CA THR A 40 8.73 22.13 -4.47
C THR A 40 7.60 21.14 -4.31
N SER A 41 7.01 20.69 -5.43
CA SER A 41 5.98 19.66 -5.42
C SER A 41 6.51 18.33 -4.86
N ILE A 42 5.67 17.64 -4.11
CA ILE A 42 5.90 16.30 -3.58
C ILE A 42 4.68 15.41 -3.87
N ALA A 43 4.91 14.10 -3.90
CA ALA A 43 3.84 13.12 -3.89
C ALA A 43 3.40 12.80 -2.45
N ALA A 44 2.20 12.27 -2.31
CA ALA A 44 1.72 11.62 -1.10
C ALA A 44 1.80 10.10 -1.30
N GLY A 45 2.64 9.44 -0.52
CA GLY A 45 2.62 7.98 -0.38
C GLY A 45 1.61 7.63 0.70
N LEU A 46 0.40 7.24 0.29
CA LEU A 46 -0.71 7.10 1.22
C LEU A 46 -0.68 5.73 1.90
N TRP A 47 -1.01 5.70 3.18
CA TRP A 47 -1.49 4.50 3.85
C TRP A 47 -2.99 4.60 4.03
N LEU A 48 -3.73 3.62 3.51
CA LEU A 48 -5.18 3.53 3.63
C LEU A 48 -5.51 2.22 4.34
N ALA A 49 -5.86 2.29 5.63
CA ALA A 49 -6.24 1.11 6.39
C ALA A 49 -7.45 0.39 5.76
N ALA A 50 -7.62 -0.90 6.02
CA ALA A 50 -8.73 -1.71 5.49
C ALA A 50 -10.12 -1.08 5.67
N PRO A 51 -10.46 -0.40 6.81
CA PRO A 51 -11.72 0.33 6.92
C PRO A 51 -11.86 1.48 5.91
N VAL A 52 -10.78 2.20 5.61
CA VAL A 52 -10.76 3.29 4.62
C VAL A 52 -10.93 2.74 3.22
N ILE A 53 -10.19 1.67 2.88
CA ILE A 53 -10.35 0.98 1.59
C ILE A 53 -11.79 0.49 1.43
N SER A 54 -12.34 -0.20 2.43
CA SER A 54 -13.74 -0.63 2.42
C SER A 54 -14.71 0.54 2.23
N GLN A 55 -14.50 1.67 2.92
CA GLN A 55 -15.31 2.88 2.79
C GLN A 55 -15.31 3.41 1.34
N VAL A 56 -14.15 3.54 0.71
CA VAL A 56 -14.05 4.07 -0.66
C VAL A 56 -14.56 3.10 -1.72
N ARG A 57 -14.43 1.78 -1.50
CA ARG A 57 -14.97 0.76 -2.42
C ARG A 57 -16.50 0.67 -2.35
N GLN A 58 -17.09 0.89 -1.18
CA GLN A 58 -18.55 0.87 -0.99
C GLN A 58 -19.23 2.17 -1.42
N ASN A 59 -18.51 3.30 -1.42
CA ASN A 59 -19.05 4.60 -1.79
C ASN A 59 -18.09 5.35 -2.73
N PRO A 60 -18.35 5.35 -4.05
CA PRO A 60 -17.53 6.07 -5.03
C PRO A 60 -17.39 7.58 -4.76
N GLY A 61 -18.34 8.17 -4.02
CA GLY A 61 -18.27 9.56 -3.59
C GLY A 61 -17.12 9.83 -2.62
N GLU A 62 -16.75 8.85 -1.80
CA GLU A 62 -15.62 8.97 -0.84
C GLU A 62 -14.27 8.93 -1.56
N LEU A 63 -14.12 8.10 -2.59
CA LEU A 63 -12.92 8.11 -3.42
C LEU A 63 -12.79 9.43 -4.18
N SER A 64 -13.90 9.92 -4.75
CA SER A 64 -13.95 11.22 -5.44
C SER A 64 -13.59 12.38 -4.50
N LYS A 65 -14.00 12.30 -3.24
CA LYS A 65 -13.65 13.26 -2.18
C LYS A 65 -12.15 13.25 -1.89
N LEU A 66 -11.56 12.07 -1.71
CA LEU A 66 -10.10 11.93 -1.51
C LEU A 66 -9.30 12.45 -2.72
N ALA A 67 -9.70 12.07 -3.94
CA ALA A 67 -9.06 12.53 -5.18
C ALA A 67 -9.14 14.06 -5.32
N THR A 68 -10.29 14.65 -4.98
CA THR A 68 -10.49 16.10 -5.00
C THR A 68 -9.59 16.79 -3.98
N ALA A 69 -9.50 16.26 -2.76
CA ALA A 69 -8.63 16.81 -1.71
C ALA A 69 -7.15 16.77 -2.11
N LEU A 70 -6.66 15.65 -2.67
CA LEU A 70 -5.28 15.56 -3.19
C LEU A 70 -5.02 16.66 -4.23
N ARG A 71 -5.92 16.83 -5.19
CA ARG A 71 -5.81 17.85 -6.23
C ARG A 71 -5.81 19.27 -5.66
N GLU A 72 -6.71 19.58 -4.73
CA GLU A 72 -6.80 20.91 -4.10
C GLU A 72 -5.57 21.24 -3.26
N LEU A 73 -4.97 20.23 -2.63
CA LEU A 73 -3.70 20.36 -1.90
C LEU A 73 -2.47 20.37 -2.83
N GLY A 74 -2.66 20.18 -4.14
CA GLY A 74 -1.58 20.10 -5.12
C GLY A 74 -0.67 18.89 -4.91
N LEU A 75 -1.23 17.77 -4.44
CA LEU A 75 -0.55 16.51 -4.18
C LEU A 75 -0.93 15.48 -5.25
N VAL A 76 0.01 14.59 -5.55
CA VAL A 76 -0.18 13.44 -6.44
C VAL A 76 0.08 12.15 -5.67
N CYS A 77 -0.64 11.08 -5.97
CA CYS A 77 -0.45 9.77 -5.34
C CYS A 77 0.09 8.78 -6.38
N TYR A 78 1.29 8.24 -6.14
CA TYR A 78 1.89 7.18 -6.96
C TYR A 78 1.94 5.83 -6.24
N THR A 79 1.79 5.83 -4.93
CA THR A 79 1.98 4.62 -4.13
C THR A 79 1.03 4.57 -2.97
N LEU A 80 0.54 3.36 -2.70
CA LEU A 80 -0.11 3.02 -1.45
C LEU A 80 0.82 2.13 -0.63
N ASN A 81 0.84 2.33 0.68
CA ASN A 81 1.32 1.32 1.60
C ASN A 81 0.11 0.48 2.04
N ALA A 82 0.12 -0.81 1.72
CA ALA A 82 -0.88 -1.79 2.17
C ALA A 82 -0.43 -2.50 3.47
N PHE A 83 0.49 -1.90 4.21
CA PHE A 83 0.91 -2.34 5.52
C PHE A 83 1.04 -1.14 6.47
N PRO A 84 0.43 -1.20 7.66
CA PRO A 84 -0.38 -2.30 8.21
C PRO A 84 -1.77 -2.43 7.61
N TYR A 85 -2.41 -3.60 7.81
CA TYR A 85 -3.77 -3.84 7.30
C TYR A 85 -4.83 -2.99 8.02
N GLY A 86 -4.71 -2.84 9.34
CA GLY A 86 -5.67 -2.13 10.18
C GLY A 86 -4.99 -1.17 11.15
N ASP A 87 -5.71 -0.73 12.17
CA ASP A 87 -5.18 0.21 13.17
C ASP A 87 -4.03 -0.39 13.98
N PHE A 88 -2.81 0.04 13.65
CA PHE A 88 -1.57 -0.38 14.32
C PHE A 88 -1.06 0.65 15.33
N HIS A 89 -1.73 1.79 15.48
CA HIS A 89 -1.35 2.83 16.45
C HIS A 89 -1.93 2.55 17.85
N SER A 90 -2.61 1.42 18.05
CA SER A 90 -3.14 0.97 19.33
C SER A 90 -2.05 0.42 20.28
N GLU A 91 -2.27 0.49 21.60
CA GLU A 91 -1.24 0.23 22.65
C GLU A 91 -0.65 -1.21 22.70
N ARG A 92 -1.13 -2.15 21.86
CA ARG A 92 -0.77 -3.58 21.94
C ARG A 92 -0.48 -4.23 20.58
N VAL A 93 0.43 -3.66 19.79
CA VAL A 93 0.71 -4.22 18.46
C VAL A 93 2.21 -4.28 18.20
N LYS A 94 2.83 -5.43 18.49
CA LYS A 94 4.16 -5.72 17.92
C LYS A 94 4.06 -6.79 16.85
N GLU A 95 3.41 -7.91 17.13
CA GLU A 95 3.34 -9.05 16.18
C GLU A 95 2.02 -9.10 15.41
N GLN A 96 0.92 -8.63 16.00
CA GLN A 96 -0.41 -8.66 15.35
C GLN A 96 -0.51 -7.72 14.14
N VAL A 97 0.43 -6.79 13.98
CA VAL A 97 0.51 -5.89 12.83
C VAL A 97 0.69 -6.65 11.51
N TYR A 98 1.32 -7.83 11.58
CA TYR A 98 1.58 -8.71 10.45
C TYR A 98 0.37 -9.53 10.01
N ILE A 99 -0.74 -9.48 10.75
CA ILE A 99 -1.99 -10.19 10.42
C ILE A 99 -3.02 -9.20 9.84
N PRO A 100 -3.76 -9.57 8.79
CA PRO A 100 -3.62 -10.78 7.97
C PRO A 100 -2.31 -10.83 7.19
N ASP A 101 -1.73 -12.02 7.06
CA ASP A 101 -0.54 -12.30 6.25
C ASP A 101 -0.95 -12.87 4.86
N TRP A 102 0.04 -13.15 4.00
CA TRP A 102 -0.20 -13.62 2.64
C TRP A 102 -0.82 -15.02 2.52
N THR A 103 -1.02 -15.75 3.62
CA THR A 103 -1.74 -17.04 3.58
C THR A 103 -3.26 -16.88 3.52
N THR A 104 -3.75 -15.66 3.74
CA THR A 104 -5.18 -15.37 3.94
C THR A 104 -5.84 -14.75 2.70
N GLU A 105 -7.15 -14.93 2.56
CA GLU A 105 -7.92 -14.26 1.51
C GLU A 105 -8.16 -12.78 1.82
N GLU A 106 -8.24 -12.42 3.10
CA GLU A 106 -8.37 -11.02 3.53
C GLU A 106 -7.20 -10.16 3.04
N ARG A 107 -5.96 -10.69 3.11
CA ARG A 107 -4.78 -9.99 2.57
C ARG A 107 -4.87 -9.80 1.06
N LEU A 108 -5.23 -10.86 0.32
CA LEU A 108 -5.39 -10.79 -1.13
C LEU A 108 -6.44 -9.75 -1.53
N ASN A 109 -7.65 -9.84 -0.98
CA ASN A 109 -8.76 -8.96 -1.31
C ASN A 109 -8.43 -7.49 -1.01
N TYR A 110 -7.81 -7.23 0.14
CA TYR A 110 -7.38 -5.88 0.51
C TYR A 110 -6.31 -5.34 -0.45
N SER A 111 -5.33 -6.14 -0.86
CA SER A 111 -4.33 -5.70 -1.84
C SER A 111 -4.92 -5.45 -3.24
N VAL A 112 -5.91 -6.25 -3.67
CA VAL A 112 -6.65 -6.01 -4.92
C VAL A 112 -7.44 -4.69 -4.83
N ASP A 113 -8.16 -4.45 -3.74
CA ASP A 113 -8.92 -3.21 -3.57
C ASP A 113 -8.00 -1.98 -3.46
N CYS A 114 -6.85 -2.10 -2.81
CA CYS A 114 -5.81 -1.06 -2.84
C CYS A 114 -5.36 -0.76 -4.29
N ALA A 115 -5.18 -1.78 -5.13
CA ALA A 115 -4.78 -1.59 -6.53
C ALA A 115 -5.84 -0.88 -7.34
N ALA A 116 -7.10 -1.27 -7.18
CA ALA A 116 -8.22 -0.60 -7.83
C ALA A 116 -8.32 0.88 -7.41
N VAL A 117 -8.20 1.16 -6.11
CA VAL A 117 -8.19 2.54 -5.59
C VAL A 117 -7.01 3.33 -6.13
N LEU A 118 -5.80 2.76 -6.14
CA LEU A 118 -4.63 3.46 -6.65
C LEU A 118 -4.75 3.74 -8.15
N ALA A 119 -5.27 2.81 -8.95
CA ALA A 119 -5.48 2.99 -10.38
C ALA A 119 -6.38 4.20 -10.70
N GLU A 120 -7.39 4.47 -9.86
CA GLU A 120 -8.27 5.64 -9.99
C GLU A 120 -7.60 6.95 -9.52
N LEU A 121 -6.63 6.87 -8.61
CA LEU A 121 -5.90 8.04 -8.07
C LEU A 121 -4.65 8.42 -8.89
N LEU A 122 -4.15 7.52 -9.73
CA LEU A 122 -2.90 7.71 -10.47
C LEU A 122 -3.00 8.86 -11.48
N PRO A 123 -1.97 9.71 -11.56
CA PRO A 123 -1.81 10.62 -12.69
C PRO A 123 -1.75 9.88 -14.04
N ASP A 124 -2.25 10.52 -15.10
CA ASP A 124 -2.21 9.99 -16.46
C ASP A 124 -0.77 9.69 -16.93
N GLY A 125 -0.60 8.53 -17.57
CA GLY A 125 0.68 8.09 -18.13
C GLY A 125 1.71 7.66 -17.08
N THR A 126 1.30 7.40 -15.84
CA THR A 126 2.19 6.94 -14.76
C THR A 126 1.82 5.55 -14.27
N GLU A 127 2.82 4.84 -13.72
CA GLU A 127 2.64 3.57 -13.04
C GLU A 127 2.54 3.78 -11.52
N GLY A 128 1.82 2.90 -10.84
CA GLY A 128 1.70 2.91 -9.38
C GLY A 128 2.38 1.73 -8.70
N SER A 129 2.63 1.86 -7.41
CA SER A 129 3.12 0.76 -6.57
C SER A 129 2.30 0.57 -5.31
N ILE A 130 2.20 -0.68 -4.85
CA ILE A 130 1.66 -1.02 -3.54
C ILE A 130 2.76 -1.71 -2.75
N SER A 131 3.20 -1.11 -1.66
CA SER A 131 4.08 -1.80 -0.72
C SER A 131 3.27 -2.68 0.24
N THR A 132 3.85 -3.79 0.68
CA THR A 132 3.16 -4.77 1.51
C THR A 132 4.12 -5.52 2.43
N VAL A 133 3.54 -6.19 3.42
CA VAL A 133 4.24 -7.11 4.32
C VAL A 133 5.00 -8.20 3.53
N PRO A 134 6.20 -8.62 3.97
CA PRO A 134 7.07 -9.51 3.20
C PRO A 134 6.39 -10.81 2.75
N LEU A 135 5.88 -11.60 3.70
CA LEU A 135 4.94 -12.71 3.47
C LEU A 135 4.11 -12.87 4.75
N GLY A 136 4.80 -12.90 5.89
CA GLY A 136 4.26 -12.87 7.25
C GLY A 136 5.40 -12.88 8.27
N PHE A 137 5.05 -12.85 9.56
CA PHE A 137 6.02 -12.87 10.66
C PHE A 137 6.56 -14.29 10.89
N LYS A 138 7.88 -14.46 11.14
CA LYS A 138 8.52 -15.79 11.25
C LYS A 138 7.87 -16.66 12.32
N ASP A 139 7.56 -16.11 13.50
CA ASP A 139 7.00 -16.91 14.61
C ASP A 139 5.54 -17.30 14.39
N LEU A 140 4.83 -16.63 13.48
CA LEU A 140 3.45 -16.97 13.10
C LEU A 140 3.41 -17.94 11.90
N ALA A 141 4.46 -17.94 11.07
CA ALA A 141 4.60 -18.76 9.86
C ALA A 141 5.03 -20.22 10.17
N THR A 142 4.23 -20.92 10.98
CA THR A 142 4.56 -22.26 11.50
C THR A 142 4.02 -23.42 10.67
N ALA A 143 3.07 -23.17 9.77
CA ALA A 143 2.45 -24.21 8.96
C ALA A 143 3.35 -24.63 7.79
N ASN A 144 3.43 -25.93 7.51
CA ASN A 144 4.25 -26.48 6.41
C ASN A 144 3.80 -25.98 5.02
N ASP A 145 2.54 -25.56 4.88
CA ASP A 145 1.94 -25.04 3.66
C ASP A 145 1.93 -23.51 3.58
N PHE A 146 2.62 -22.81 4.50
CA PHE A 146 2.68 -21.35 4.56
C PHE A 146 3.18 -20.74 3.25
N ILE A 147 4.38 -21.13 2.80
CA ILE A 147 4.99 -20.60 1.57
C ILE A 147 4.12 -20.90 0.33
N PRO A 148 3.68 -22.16 0.09
CA PRO A 148 2.75 -22.45 -1.01
C PRO A 148 1.49 -21.58 -1.01
N LYS A 149 0.85 -21.37 0.14
CA LYS A 149 -0.34 -20.50 0.25
C LYS A 149 -0.03 -19.04 -0.10
N CYS A 150 1.09 -18.52 0.39
CA CYS A 150 1.53 -17.17 0.03
C CYS A 150 1.76 -17.04 -1.49
N MET A 151 2.41 -18.02 -2.11
CA MET A 151 2.64 -18.04 -3.56
C MET A 151 1.32 -18.06 -4.33
N ASP A 152 0.38 -18.94 -3.95
CA ASP A 152 -0.94 -19.02 -4.59
C ASP A 152 -1.67 -17.66 -4.55
N ARG A 153 -1.63 -16.96 -3.41
CA ARG A 153 -2.26 -15.65 -3.24
C ARG A 153 -1.53 -14.54 -4.02
N LEU A 154 -0.20 -14.56 -4.05
CA LEU A 154 0.58 -13.60 -4.83
C LEU A 154 0.37 -13.77 -6.34
N LEU A 155 0.29 -15.02 -6.82
CA LEU A 155 -0.06 -15.32 -8.22
C LEU A 155 -1.49 -14.88 -8.54
N ALA A 156 -2.44 -15.13 -7.63
CA ALA A 156 -3.82 -14.65 -7.80
C ALA A 156 -3.89 -13.11 -7.85
N LEU A 157 -3.10 -12.40 -7.03
CA LEU A 157 -2.98 -10.95 -7.14
C LEU A 157 -2.38 -10.54 -8.47
N ALA A 158 -1.31 -11.20 -8.94
CA ALA A 158 -0.68 -10.87 -10.22
C ALA A 158 -1.67 -10.96 -11.38
N VAL A 159 -2.53 -11.98 -11.40
CA VAL A 159 -3.64 -12.09 -12.37
C VAL A 159 -4.62 -10.93 -12.23
N ALA A 160 -5.04 -10.60 -11.00
CA ALA A 160 -5.97 -9.49 -10.79
C ALA A 160 -5.39 -8.11 -11.19
N LEU A 161 -4.06 -7.92 -11.05
CA LEU A 161 -3.37 -6.71 -11.50
C LEU A 161 -3.24 -6.65 -13.03
N ASP A 162 -3.09 -7.80 -13.69
CA ASP A 162 -3.10 -7.91 -15.15
C ASP A 162 -4.50 -7.58 -15.72
N ASP A 163 -5.56 -8.15 -15.12
CA ASP A 163 -6.95 -7.84 -15.46
C ASP A 163 -7.24 -6.34 -15.26
N LEU A 164 -6.79 -5.75 -14.14
CA LEU A 164 -6.94 -4.32 -13.88
C LEU A 164 -6.23 -3.47 -14.93
N HIS A 165 -5.04 -3.88 -15.38
CA HIS A 165 -4.32 -3.21 -16.45
C HIS A 165 -5.07 -3.31 -17.78
N ASP A 166 -5.60 -4.47 -18.13
CA ASP A 166 -6.40 -4.65 -19.35
C ASP A 166 -7.66 -3.79 -19.36
N ASP A 167 -8.33 -3.67 -18.20
CA ASP A 167 -9.56 -2.87 -18.06
C ASP A 167 -9.31 -1.36 -18.05
N THR A 168 -8.20 -0.90 -17.48
CA THR A 168 -7.98 0.53 -17.16
C THR A 168 -6.79 1.16 -17.87
N GLY A 169 -5.90 0.35 -18.45
CA GLY A 169 -4.59 0.75 -18.95
C GLY A 169 -3.60 1.16 -17.84
N ARG A 170 -3.92 0.95 -16.55
CA ARG A 170 -3.08 1.35 -15.42
C ARG A 170 -2.22 0.20 -14.95
N VAL A 171 -0.91 0.43 -14.90
CA VAL A 171 0.05 -0.55 -14.36
C VAL A 171 0.24 -0.30 -12.86
N ILE A 172 -0.09 -1.29 -12.05
CA ILE A 172 0.17 -1.31 -10.60
C ILE A 172 1.15 -2.43 -10.29
N ARG A 173 2.22 -2.13 -9.55
CA ARG A 173 3.23 -3.10 -9.13
C ARG A 173 3.11 -3.40 -7.64
N LEU A 174 3.13 -4.68 -7.28
CA LEU A 174 3.32 -5.07 -5.89
C LEU A 174 4.81 -4.99 -5.52
N ALA A 175 5.11 -4.29 -4.43
CA ALA A 175 6.43 -4.19 -3.84
C ALA A 175 6.44 -4.90 -2.48
N ILE A 176 6.94 -6.14 -2.46
CA ILE A 176 7.16 -6.89 -1.22
C ILE A 176 8.35 -6.26 -0.49
N GLU A 177 8.15 -5.84 0.77
CA GLU A 177 9.20 -5.16 1.56
C GLU A 177 9.81 -6.13 2.58
N PRO A 178 11.06 -6.59 2.41
CA PRO A 178 11.71 -7.46 3.38
C PRO A 178 11.92 -6.73 4.72
N GLU A 179 11.67 -7.42 5.82
CA GLU A 179 11.67 -6.82 7.16
C GLU A 179 12.29 -7.76 8.20
N PRO A 180 13.06 -7.24 9.17
CA PRO A 180 13.53 -8.03 10.31
C PRO A 180 12.43 -8.88 10.94
N LEU A 181 12.78 -10.12 11.31
CA LEU A 181 11.87 -11.07 11.97
C LEU A 181 10.71 -11.59 11.09
N CYS A 182 10.66 -11.22 9.81
CA CYS A 182 9.66 -11.73 8.87
C CYS A 182 10.22 -12.80 7.94
N VAL A 183 9.35 -13.63 7.36
CA VAL A 183 9.74 -14.80 6.54
C VAL A 183 10.74 -14.42 5.43
N LEU A 184 10.56 -13.24 4.82
CA LEU A 184 11.57 -12.61 3.97
C LEU A 184 12.19 -11.44 4.76
N GLU A 185 13.37 -11.67 5.33
CA GLU A 185 14.08 -10.68 6.14
C GLU A 185 15.20 -10.01 5.35
N THR A 186 15.87 -10.77 4.49
CA THR A 186 17.03 -10.32 3.73
C THR A 186 16.75 -10.30 2.23
N THR A 187 17.56 -9.51 1.52
CA THR A 187 17.55 -9.51 0.05
C THR A 187 17.80 -10.91 -0.52
N SER A 188 18.71 -11.69 0.07
CA SER A 188 19.02 -13.05 -0.41
C SER A 188 17.83 -14.00 -0.29
N GLU A 189 17.10 -13.96 0.84
CA GLU A 189 15.88 -14.75 1.04
C GLU A 189 14.78 -14.33 0.06
N THR A 190 14.64 -13.01 -0.15
CA THR A 190 13.67 -12.45 -1.11
C THR A 190 13.97 -12.93 -2.54
N LEU A 191 15.23 -12.87 -2.98
CA LEU A 191 15.64 -13.37 -4.29
C LEU A 191 15.39 -14.88 -4.42
N ALA A 192 15.70 -15.67 -3.38
CA ALA A 192 15.46 -17.11 -3.38
C ALA A 192 13.97 -17.46 -3.45
N PHE A 193 13.10 -16.64 -2.85
CA PHE A 193 11.65 -16.77 -2.96
C PHE A 193 11.16 -16.50 -4.39
N PHE A 194 11.57 -15.39 -5.01
CA PHE A 194 11.18 -15.07 -6.39
C PHE A 194 11.73 -16.03 -7.45
N GLN A 195 12.77 -16.82 -7.14
CA GLN A 195 13.22 -17.90 -8.03
C GLN A 195 12.30 -19.13 -8.01
N GLN A 196 11.44 -19.24 -7.01
CA GLN A 196 10.48 -20.34 -6.84
C GLN A 196 9.06 -19.97 -7.28
N LEU A 197 8.71 -18.67 -7.20
CA LEU A 197 7.44 -18.09 -7.63
C LEU A 197 7.30 -18.10 -9.16
#